data_AF-W1Y8L6-F1
#
_entry.id   AF-W1Y8L6-F1
#
_cell.length_a   1.000
_cell.length_b   1.000
_cell.length_c   1.000
_cell.angle_alpha   90.00
_cell.angle_beta   90.00
_cell.angle_gamma   90.00
#
_symmetry.space_group_name_H-M   'P 1'
#
loop_
_entity.id
_entity.type
_entity.pdbx_description
1 polymer ?
#
loop_
_entity_poly.entity_id
_entity_poly.type
_entity_poly.pdbx_seq_one_letter_code
_entity_poly.pdbx_strand_id
1 'polypeptide(L)'
;SHVDRSITGPAAFIETNIVGTYVLLEAARNYWSGLDDEKKKNFRFHHISTDEVYGDLPHPDEVNSNETLPLFTETTAYAPSSPYSASKASSDHLVRA
;
A
#
# COMPACT_ATOMS: atom_id res chain seq x y z
N SER A 1 -7.94 13.40 9.99
CA SER A 1 -6.80 12.57 9.57
C SER A 1 -6.76 12.46 8.04
N HIS A 2 -5.79 11.76 7.43
CA HIS A 2 -5.86 11.44 5.99
C HIS A 2 -7.05 10.52 5.67
N VAL A 3 -7.45 9.67 6.63
CA VAL A 3 -8.65 8.82 6.55
C VAL A 3 -9.92 9.66 6.39
N ASP A 4 -10.15 10.66 7.24
CA ASP A 4 -11.37 11.51 7.17
C ASP A 4 -11.45 12.30 5.85
N ARG A 5 -10.30 12.79 5.36
CA ARG A 5 -10.21 13.49 4.07
C ARG A 5 -10.51 12.55 2.90
N SER A 6 -10.15 11.27 3.02
CA SER A 6 -10.43 10.29 1.97
C SER A 6 -11.91 9.94 1.84
N ILE A 7 -12.68 10.06 2.92
CA ILE A 7 -14.13 9.83 2.91
C ILE A 7 -14.85 11.00 2.24
N THR A 8 -14.43 12.24 2.53
CA THR A 8 -15.06 13.46 2.00
C THR A 8 -14.57 13.85 0.60
N GLY A 9 -13.36 13.43 0.22
CA GLY A 9 -12.75 13.71 -1.09
C GLY A 9 -11.90 12.55 -1.61
N PRO A 10 -12.51 11.39 -1.95
CA PRO A 10 -11.77 10.18 -2.35
C PRO A 10 -11.03 10.31 -3.68
N ALA A 11 -11.50 11.19 -4.58
CA ALA A 11 -10.93 11.33 -5.93
C ALA A 11 -9.42 11.64 -5.92
N ALA A 12 -8.98 12.54 -5.04
CA ALA A 12 -7.57 12.90 -4.92
C ALA A 12 -6.67 11.71 -4.54
N PHE A 13 -7.21 10.73 -3.79
CA PHE A 13 -6.49 9.52 -3.39
C PHE A 13 -6.39 8.52 -4.54
N ILE A 14 -7.43 8.39 -5.37
CA ILE A 14 -7.38 7.58 -6.59
C ILE A 14 -6.33 8.14 -7.55
N GLU A 15 -6.38 9.44 -7.82
CA GLU A 15 -5.46 10.12 -8.72
C GLU A 15 -4.02 10.02 -8.22
N THR A 16 -3.77 10.31 -6.95
CA THR A 16 -2.39 10.38 -6.44
C THR A 16 -1.83 8.99 -6.11
N ASN A 17 -2.56 8.17 -5.37
CA ASN A 17 -2.01 6.90 -4.86
C ASN A 17 -2.05 5.79 -5.90
N ILE A 18 -3.08 5.74 -6.76
CA ILE A 18 -3.19 4.67 -7.76
C ILE A 18 -2.56 5.13 -9.07
N VAL A 19 -3.12 6.18 -9.67
CA VAL A 19 -2.65 6.66 -10.99
C VAL A 19 -1.25 7.22 -10.90
N GLY A 20 -0.93 8.00 -9.85
CA GLY A 20 0.42 8.51 -9.61
C GLY A 20 1.46 7.40 -9.44
N THR A 21 1.16 6.35 -8.68
CA THR A 21 2.06 5.18 -8.56
C THR A 21 2.25 4.48 -9.90
N TYR A 22 1.18 4.25 -10.68
CA TYR A 22 1.29 3.69 -12.02
C TYR A 22 2.22 4.52 -12.93
N VAL A 23 2.04 5.84 -12.96
CA VAL A 23 2.88 6.74 -13.76
C VAL A 23 4.34 6.66 -13.33
N LEU A 24 4.61 6.65 -12.03
CA LEU A 24 5.97 6.57 -11.50
C LEU A 24 6.61 5.20 -11.80
N LEU A 25 5.84 4.11 -11.72
CA LEU A 25 6.30 2.77 -12.09
C LEU A 25 6.66 2.69 -13.57
N GLU A 26 5.82 3.22 -14.46
CA GLU A 26 6.13 3.25 -15.90
C GLU A 26 7.37 4.08 -16.21
N ALA A 27 7.52 5.24 -15.56
CA ALA A 27 8.72 6.06 -15.69
C ALA A 27 9.97 5.30 -15.19
N ALA A 28 9.88 4.66 -14.02
CA ALA A 28 10.97 3.86 -13.44
C ALA A 28 11.32 2.66 -14.32
N ARG A 29 10.32 1.95 -14.87
CA ARG A 29 10.50 0.82 -15.78
C ARG A 29 11.21 1.25 -17.06
N ASN A 30 10.81 2.37 -17.65
CA ASN A 30 11.44 2.93 -18.85
C ASN A 30 12.90 3.34 -18.56
N TYR A 31 13.16 4.02 -17.45
CA TYR A 31 14.52 4.37 -17.01
C TYR A 31 15.39 3.12 -16.79
N TRP A 32 14.91 2.18 -15.98
CA TRP A 32 15.61 0.93 -15.66
C TRP A 32 15.93 0.09 -16.90
N SER A 33 15.04 0.11 -17.90
CA SER A 33 15.23 -0.63 -19.15
C SER A 33 16.41 -0.12 -19.97
N GLY A 34 16.73 1.18 -19.87
CA GLY A 34 17.86 1.82 -20.57
C GLY A 34 19.18 1.83 -19.79
N LEU A 35 19.22 1.27 -18.58
CA LEU A 35 20.46 1.19 -17.79
C LEU A 35 21.41 0.12 -18.32
N ASP A 36 22.71 0.34 -18.10
CA ASP A 36 23.74 -0.68 -18.22
C ASP A 36 23.55 -1.81 -17.19
N ASP A 37 24.12 -2.99 -17.44
CA ASP A 37 23.89 -4.19 -16.64
C ASP A 37 24.25 -4.03 -15.15
N GLU A 38 25.29 -3.26 -14.85
CA GLU A 38 25.74 -3.05 -13.47
C GLU A 38 24.73 -2.19 -12.70
N LYS A 39 24.34 -1.04 -13.26
CA LYS A 39 23.34 -0.18 -12.62
C LYS A 39 21.97 -0.83 -12.55
N LYS A 40 21.60 -1.59 -13.58
CA LYS A 40 20.30 -2.29 -13.65
C LYS A 40 20.14 -3.32 -12.54
N LYS A 41 21.20 -4.06 -12.19
CA LYS A 41 21.23 -5.02 -11.06
C LYS A 41 21.15 -4.33 -9.69
N ASN A 42 21.73 -3.14 -9.58
CA ASN A 42 21.80 -2.38 -8.34
C ASN A 42 20.58 -1.45 -8.11
N PHE A 43 19.77 -1.21 -9.14
CA PHE A 43 18.58 -0.37 -9.03
C PHE A 43 17.55 -0.95 -8.07
N ARG A 44 16.90 -0.08 -7.28
CA ARG A 44 15.81 -0.43 -6.37
C ARG A 44 14.69 0.60 -6.51
N PHE A 45 13.46 0.10 -6.62
CA PHE A 45 12.25 0.90 -6.45
C PHE A 45 11.64 0.55 -5.09
N HIS A 46 11.77 1.45 -4.12
CA HIS A 46 11.26 1.23 -2.77
C HIS A 46 9.92 1.93 -2.60
N HIS A 47 8.83 1.16 -2.61
CA HIS A 47 7.48 1.67 -2.38
C HIS A 47 7.15 1.68 -0.89
N ILE A 48 6.74 2.84 -0.38
CA ILE A 48 6.33 3.00 1.02
C ILE A 48 4.81 2.94 1.10
N SER A 49 4.32 1.98 1.88
CA SER A 49 2.89 1.77 2.09
C SER A 49 2.47 1.98 3.54
N THR A 50 1.38 1.35 3.95
CA THR A 50 0.79 1.43 5.30
C THR A 50 0.26 0.06 5.70
N ASP A 51 0.25 -0.21 6.99
CA ASP A 51 -0.44 -1.32 7.64
C ASP A 51 -1.97 -1.28 7.45
N GLU A 52 -2.58 -0.12 7.21
CA GLU A 52 -4.02 0.01 6.96
C GLU A 52 -4.52 -0.81 5.75
N VAL A 53 -3.62 -1.30 4.87
CA VAL A 53 -3.97 -2.21 3.77
C VAL A 53 -4.48 -3.57 4.28
N TYR A 54 -4.11 -3.95 5.50
CA TYR A 54 -4.52 -5.21 6.13
C TYR A 54 -5.88 -5.12 6.84
N GLY A 55 -6.48 -3.93 6.88
CA GLY A 55 -7.79 -3.73 7.53
C GLY A 55 -7.66 -3.52 9.03
N ASP A 56 -8.56 -4.14 9.78
CA ASP A 56 -8.68 -3.98 11.23
C ASP A 56 -8.32 -5.28 11.96
N LEU A 57 -7.75 -5.16 13.15
CA LEU A 57 -7.51 -6.29 14.08
C LEU A 57 -8.57 -6.28 15.19
N PRO A 58 -8.91 -7.44 15.77
CA PRO A 58 -9.74 -7.52 16.97
C PRO A 58 -9.20 -6.60 18.07
N HIS A 59 -10.10 -5.84 18.69
CA HIS A 59 -9.73 -4.94 19.78
C HIS A 59 -9.72 -5.70 21.13
N PRO A 60 -8.87 -5.32 22.11
CA PRO A 60 -8.80 -6.00 23.40
C PRO A 60 -10.12 -6.16 24.18
N ASP A 61 -11.13 -5.32 23.92
CA ASP A 61 -12.46 -5.41 24.54
C ASP A 61 -13.42 -6.36 23.82
N GLU A 62 -13.07 -6.82 22.62
CA GLU A 62 -13.84 -7.77 21.81
C GLU A 62 -13.43 -9.23 22.08
N VAL A 63 -12.34 -9.44 22.81
CA VAL A 63 -11.75 -10.77 23.06
C VAL A 63 -11.70 -11.09 24.55
N ASN A 64 -11.65 -12.38 24.89
CA ASN A 64 -11.50 -12.81 26.27
C ASN A 64 -10.11 -12.42 26.80
N SER A 65 -10.02 -12.03 28.08
CA SER A 65 -8.79 -11.51 28.71
C SER A 65 -7.60 -12.47 28.77
N ASN A 66 -7.78 -13.75 28.38
CA ASN A 66 -6.73 -14.77 28.32
C ASN A 66 -6.30 -15.11 26.88
N GLU A 67 -6.86 -14.47 25.86
CA GLU A 67 -6.49 -14.71 24.46
C GLU A 67 -5.36 -13.77 24.00
N THR A 68 -4.43 -14.30 23.21
CA THR A 68 -3.37 -13.50 22.59
C THR A 68 -3.94 -12.77 21.38
N LEU A 69 -3.86 -11.44 21.37
CA LEU A 69 -4.29 -10.62 20.25
C LEU A 69 -3.41 -10.86 19.01
N PRO A 70 -4.01 -10.98 17.82
CA PRO A 70 -3.25 -11.10 16.58
C PRO A 70 -2.54 -9.78 16.25
N LEU A 71 -1.48 -9.87 15.46
CA LEU A 71 -0.75 -8.74 14.87
C LEU A 71 -0.69 -8.92 13.36
N PHE A 72 -0.55 -7.81 12.64
CA PHE A 72 -0.28 -7.89 11.20
C PHE A 72 1.09 -8.50 10.93
N THR A 73 1.14 -9.30 9.87
CA THR A 73 2.34 -9.90 9.29
C THR A 73 2.38 -9.62 7.80
N GLU A 74 3.53 -9.81 7.16
CA GLU A 74 3.69 -9.62 5.71
C GLU A 74 2.81 -10.58 4.88
N THR A 75 2.32 -11.66 5.49
CA THR A 75 1.41 -12.64 4.89
C THR A 75 -0.05 -12.43 5.25
N THR A 76 -0.39 -11.40 6.05
CA THR A 76 -1.78 -11.06 6.35
C THR A 76 -2.50 -10.66 5.06
N ALA A 77 -3.74 -11.11 4.90
CA ALA A 77 -4.54 -10.78 3.73
C ALA A 77 -4.88 -9.28 3.69
N TYR A 78 -4.97 -8.72 2.50
CA TYR A 78 -5.42 -7.33 2.32
C TYR A 78 -6.92 -7.26 2.55
N ALA A 79 -7.35 -6.28 3.35
CA ALA A 79 -8.76 -6.04 3.69
C ALA A 79 -9.04 -4.56 4.01
N PRO A 80 -8.75 -3.62 3.08
CA PRO A 80 -8.80 -2.19 3.36
C PRO A 80 -10.23 -1.68 3.66
N SER A 81 -10.39 -0.91 4.75
CA SER A 81 -11.67 -0.38 5.22
C SER A 81 -12.01 1.07 4.78
N SER A 82 -11.10 1.79 4.09
CA SER A 82 -11.31 3.19 3.68
C SER A 82 -10.84 3.49 2.25
N PRO A 83 -11.30 4.58 1.60
CA PRO A 83 -10.79 4.97 0.28
C PRO A 83 -9.28 5.21 0.27
N TYR A 84 -8.72 5.77 1.35
CA TYR A 84 -7.27 5.90 1.52
C TYR A 84 -6.58 4.53 1.51
N SER A 85 -6.97 3.61 2.41
CA SER A 85 -6.28 2.32 2.51
C SER A 85 -6.50 1.42 1.29
N ALA A 86 -7.67 1.50 0.64
CA ALA A 86 -7.95 0.81 -0.62
C ALA A 86 -7.06 1.33 -1.75
N SER A 87 -6.82 2.65 -1.82
CA SER A 87 -5.91 3.23 -2.80
C SER A 87 -4.45 2.83 -2.55
N LYS A 88 -4.03 2.71 -1.28
CA LYS A 88 -2.69 2.21 -0.91
C LYS A 88 -2.53 0.73 -1.25
N ALA A 89 -3.50 -0.11 -0.90
CA ALA A 89 -3.54 -1.53 -1.26
C ALA A 89 -3.46 -1.74 -2.79
N SER A 90 -4.18 -0.92 -3.56
CA SER A 90 -4.11 -0.94 -5.03
C SER A 90 -2.70 -0.59 -5.53
N SER A 91 -2.09 0.47 -4.99
CA SER A 91 -0.71 0.85 -5.34
C SER A 91 0.30 -0.24 -5.02
N ASP A 92 0.09 -0.98 -3.93
CA ASP A 92 0.89 -2.12 -3.51
C ASP A 92 0.80 -3.31 -4.47
N HIS A 93 -0.38 -3.56 -5.04
CA HIS A 93 -0.55 -4.55 -6.09
C HIS A 93 0.15 -4.14 -7.38
N LEU A 94 0.06 -2.87 -7.79
CA LEU A 94 0.73 -2.38 -9.00
C LEU A 94 2.26 -2.52 -8.93
N VAL A 95 2.87 -2.31 -7.76
CA VAL A 95 4.32 -2.43 -7.58
C VAL A 95 4.81 -3.89 -7.68
N ARG A 96 3.94 -4.87 -7.36
CA ARG A 96 4.29 -6.29 -7.28
C ARG A 96 3.88 -7.12 -8.51
N ALA A 97 2.95 -6.62 -9.33
CA ALA A 97 2.40 -7.31 -10.50
C ALA A 97 3.34 -7.22 -11.71
#